data_AF-A0A920A6K0-F1
#
_entry.id   AF-A0A920A6K0-F1
#
_cell.length_a   1.000
_cell.length_b   1.000
_cell.length_c   1.000
_cell.angle_alpha   90.00
_cell.angle_beta   90.00
_cell.angle_gamma   90.00
#
_symmetry.space_group_name_H-M   'P 1'
#
loop_
_entity.id
_entity.type
_entity.pdbx_description
1 polymer ?
#
loop_
_entity_poly.entity_id
_entity_poly.type
_entity_poly.pdbx_seq_one_letter_code
_entity_poly.pdbx_strand_id
1 'polypeptide(L)'
;MQFEVKVNDNFVYRKRADGLIISTSNGSTAYSLSAGGPIVSPDVSALVITSLNPLSLSARPLLIPTDSKVEVSLTKTPPNTDSYIIIDGNEEIKVEEGLSTFKIQKAQKVLNYYILWIMTSIQPVEISLIGVSLRTKNRRNSPLSV
;
A
#
# COMPACT_ATOMS: atom_id res chain seq x y z
N MET A 1 6.65 -12.53 -5.01
CA MET A 1 7.20 -12.42 -3.64
C MET A 1 6.26 -13.12 -2.64
N GLN A 2 6.68 -13.35 -1.39
CA GLN A 2 5.83 -13.84 -0.30
C GLN A 2 5.95 -12.92 0.91
N PHE A 3 4.83 -12.44 1.41
CA PHE A 3 4.75 -11.57 2.58
C PHE A 3 3.73 -12.07 3.59
N GLU A 4 3.94 -11.66 4.84
CA GLU A 4 3.05 -11.85 5.96
C GLU A 4 2.55 -10.48 6.44
N VAL A 5 1.27 -10.41 6.79
CA VAL A 5 0.63 -9.19 7.29
C VAL A 5 0.11 -9.44 8.70
N LYS A 6 0.48 -8.56 9.62
CA LYS A 6 -0.10 -8.45 10.96
C LYS A 6 -0.80 -7.10 11.12
N VAL A 7 -1.88 -7.08 11.88
CA VAL A 7 -2.62 -5.86 12.23
C VAL A 7 -2.74 -5.83 13.75
N ASN A 8 -2.26 -4.76 14.38
CA ASN A 8 -2.22 -4.61 15.83
C ASN A 8 -1.60 -5.84 16.50
N ASP A 9 -0.42 -6.26 16.02
CA ASP A 9 0.35 -7.43 16.46
C ASP A 9 -0.33 -8.81 16.23
N ASN A 10 -1.55 -8.85 15.71
CA ASN A 10 -2.26 -10.08 15.37
C ASN A 10 -1.96 -10.52 13.93
N PHE A 11 -1.59 -11.78 13.76
CA PHE A 11 -1.43 -12.38 12.43
C PHE A 11 -2.77 -12.39 11.69
N VAL A 12 -2.76 -11.89 10.45
CA VAL A 12 -3.95 -11.88 9.60
C VAL A 12 -3.84 -12.90 8.49
N TYR A 13 -2.81 -12.78 7.65
CA TYR A 13 -2.55 -13.75 6.59
C TYR A 13 -1.11 -13.71 6.07
N ARG A 14 -0.74 -14.77 5.35
CA ARG A 14 0.47 -14.84 4.53
C ARG A 14 0.09 -15.16 3.09
N LYS A 15 0.59 -14.38 2.13
CA LYS A 15 0.25 -14.55 0.71
C LYS A 15 1.46 -14.47 -0.20
N ARG A 16 1.35 -15.14 -1.35
CA ARG A 16 2.25 -14.98 -2.50
C ARG A 16 1.56 -14.11 -3.52
N ALA A 17 2.22 -13.04 -3.93
CA ALA A 17 1.71 -12.09 -4.91
C ALA A 17 2.88 -11.32 -5.55
N ASP A 18 2.58 -10.47 -6.53
CA ASP A 18 3.55 -9.54 -7.10
C ASP A 18 3.83 -8.37 -6.17
N GLY A 19 2.91 -8.07 -5.26
CA GLY A 19 3.01 -6.97 -4.31
C GLY A 19 1.86 -6.88 -3.32
N LEU A 20 1.93 -5.86 -2.47
CA LEU A 20 0.89 -5.48 -1.52
C LEU A 20 0.69 -3.97 -1.60
N ILE A 21 -0.57 -3.55 -1.65
CA ILE A 21 -0.99 -2.15 -1.63
C ILE A 21 -1.69 -1.92 -0.30
N ILE A 22 -1.22 -0.94 0.46
CA ILE A 22 -1.91 -0.41 1.62
C ILE A 22 -2.29 1.02 1.26
N SER A 23 -3.59 1.30 1.24
CA SER A 23 -4.14 2.59 0.82
C SER A 23 -5.10 3.12 1.89
N THR A 24 -5.20 4.44 1.99
CA THR A 24 -6.27 5.10 2.75
C THR A 24 -7.57 5.09 1.95
N SER A 25 -8.69 5.50 2.57
CA SER A 25 -9.98 5.63 1.88
C SER A 25 -9.89 6.47 0.60
N ASN A 26 -9.14 7.57 0.61
CA ASN A 26 -8.89 8.38 -0.59
C ASN A 26 -8.06 7.65 -1.65
N GLY A 27 -7.09 6.84 -1.22
CA GLY A 27 -6.28 6.00 -2.10
C GLY A 27 -7.01 4.75 -2.61
N SER A 28 -8.23 4.47 -2.12
CA SER A 28 -9.00 3.28 -2.51
C SER A 28 -9.38 3.29 -3.99
N THR A 29 -9.58 4.48 -4.57
CA THR A 29 -9.91 4.69 -5.99
C THR A 29 -8.69 4.71 -6.90
N ALA A 30 -7.48 4.71 -6.34
CA ALA A 30 -6.23 4.73 -7.09
C ALA A 30 -5.78 3.30 -7.42
N TYR A 31 -4.51 2.97 -7.15
CA TYR A 31 -3.94 1.67 -7.52
C TYR A 31 -4.63 0.49 -6.81
N SER A 32 -5.21 0.72 -5.63
CA SER A 32 -6.00 -0.29 -4.90
C SER A 32 -7.19 -0.77 -5.73
N LEU A 33 -7.94 0.14 -6.37
CA LEU A 33 -9.06 -0.18 -7.26
C LEU A 33 -8.61 -1.04 -8.45
N SER A 34 -7.51 -0.67 -9.09
CA SER A 34 -6.94 -1.43 -10.21
C SER A 34 -6.52 -2.85 -9.81
N ALA A 35 -6.14 -3.06 -8.56
CA ALA A 35 -5.80 -4.37 -8.00
C ALA A 35 -7.02 -5.15 -7.46
N GLY A 36 -8.24 -4.67 -7.69
CA GLY A 36 -9.48 -5.32 -7.24
C GLY A 36 -9.94 -4.93 -5.83
N GLY A 37 -9.40 -3.83 -5.28
CA GLY A 37 -9.84 -3.21 -4.04
C GLY A 37 -11.23 -2.56 -4.17
N PRO A 38 -12.01 -2.43 -3.07
CA PRO A 38 -13.28 -1.73 -3.08
C PRO A 38 -13.09 -0.21 -3.17
N ILE A 39 -14.10 0.49 -3.70
CA ILE A 39 -14.23 1.93 -3.55
C ILE A 39 -14.73 2.22 -2.14
N VAL A 40 -14.01 3.07 -1.41
CA VAL A 40 -14.36 3.49 -0.05
C VAL A 40 -14.62 5.00 -0.06
N SER A 41 -15.71 5.43 0.58
CA SER A 41 -16.02 6.85 0.70
C SER A 41 -14.91 7.58 1.48
N PRO A 42 -14.47 8.78 1.05
CA PRO A 42 -13.48 9.60 1.76
C PRO A 42 -13.76 9.80 3.25
N ASP A 43 -15.04 9.91 3.64
CA ASP A 43 -15.46 10.15 5.02
C ASP A 43 -15.27 8.95 5.95
N VAL A 44 -15.03 7.76 5.38
CA VAL A 44 -14.78 6.54 6.16
C VAL A 44 -13.33 6.54 6.60
N SER A 45 -13.08 6.44 7.91
CA SER A 45 -11.73 6.28 8.45
C SER A 45 -11.28 4.81 8.37
N ALA A 46 -10.78 4.39 7.20
CA ALA A 46 -10.23 3.05 7.00
C ALA A 46 -8.92 3.03 6.19
N LEU A 47 -8.15 1.96 6.41
CA LEU A 47 -7.11 1.47 5.51
C LEU A 47 -7.62 0.27 4.73
N VAL A 48 -7.26 0.21 3.45
CA VAL A 48 -7.56 -0.88 2.53
C VAL A 48 -6.26 -1.59 2.16
N ILE A 49 -6.18 -2.87 2.46
CA ILE A 49 -5.06 -3.75 2.14
C ILE A 49 -5.45 -4.65 0.97
N THR A 50 -4.83 -4.45 -0.19
CA THR A 50 -5.12 -5.16 -1.44
C THR A 50 -3.85 -5.84 -1.95
N SER A 51 -3.93 -7.13 -2.29
CA SER A 51 -2.78 -7.86 -2.87
C SER A 51 -2.70 -7.61 -4.37
N LEU A 52 -1.52 -7.32 -4.90
CA LEU A 52 -1.30 -7.12 -6.34
C LEU A 52 -0.99 -8.47 -7.01
N ASN A 53 -1.83 -8.92 -7.95
CA ASN A 53 -1.71 -10.21 -8.65
C ASN A 53 -1.43 -11.39 -7.70
N PRO A 54 -2.32 -11.67 -6.74
CA PRO A 54 -2.14 -12.76 -5.80
C PRO A 54 -2.22 -14.12 -6.50
N LEU A 55 -1.32 -15.04 -6.14
CA LEU A 55 -1.33 -16.42 -6.64
C LEU A 55 -2.40 -17.30 -5.95
N SER A 56 -3.28 -16.70 -5.15
CA SER A 56 -4.35 -17.37 -4.41
C SER A 56 -5.72 -16.97 -4.96
N LEU A 57 -6.56 -17.97 -5.23
CA LEU A 57 -7.92 -17.80 -5.77
C LEU A 57 -8.87 -16.99 -4.85
N SER A 58 -8.57 -16.90 -3.55
CA SER A 58 -9.43 -16.27 -2.55
C SER A 58 -8.87 -14.96 -1.98
N ALA A 59 -8.04 -14.24 -2.74
CA ALA A 59 -7.40 -13.03 -2.25
C ALA A 59 -8.33 -11.81 -2.22
N ARG A 60 -9.14 -11.73 -1.15
CA ARG A 60 -10.01 -10.59 -0.88
C ARG A 60 -9.23 -9.41 -0.29
N PRO A 61 -9.55 -8.16 -0.65
CA PRO A 61 -9.09 -6.97 0.05
C PRO A 61 -9.56 -6.97 1.52
N LEU A 62 -8.77 -6.35 2.39
CA LEU A 62 -9.10 -6.20 3.81
C LEU A 62 -9.26 -4.73 4.17
N LEU A 63 -10.39 -4.38 4.79
CA LEU A 63 -10.61 -3.08 5.41
C LEU A 63 -10.29 -3.16 6.91
N ILE A 64 -9.54 -2.20 7.42
CA ILE A 64 -9.23 -2.05 8.85
C ILE A 64 -9.35 -0.57 9.27
N PRO A 65 -9.54 -0.27 10.56
CA PRO A 65 -9.54 1.11 11.05
C PRO A 65 -8.22 1.83 10.77
N THR A 66 -8.27 3.15 10.45
CA THR A 66 -7.07 3.94 10.11
C THR A 66 -6.02 4.00 11.22
N ASP A 67 -6.44 3.91 12.49
CA ASP A 67 -5.52 3.96 13.64
C ASP A 67 -4.80 2.62 13.89
N SER A 68 -5.08 1.60 13.08
CA SER A 68 -4.42 0.30 13.18
C SER A 68 -2.96 0.38 12.77
N LYS A 69 -2.12 -0.41 13.46
CA LYS A 69 -0.71 -0.62 13.09
C LYS A 69 -0.61 -1.84 12.20
N VAL A 70 -0.16 -1.66 10.97
CA VAL A 70 0.06 -2.75 10.02
C VAL A 70 1.54 -3.08 9.97
N GLU A 71 1.87 -4.33 10.21
CA GLU A 71 3.24 -4.84 10.05
C GLU A 71 3.27 -5.79 8.85
N VAL A 72 4.15 -5.52 7.89
CA VAL A 72 4.35 -6.35 6.69
C VAL A 72 5.73 -6.94 6.74
N SER A 73 5.84 -8.26 6.72
CA SER A 73 7.12 -8.97 6.68
C SER A 73 7.32 -9.69 5.34
N LEU A 74 8.34 -9.32 4.58
CA LEU A 74 8.81 -10.02 3.39
C LEU A 74 9.52 -11.31 3.79
N THR A 75 8.84 -12.44 3.62
CA THR A 75 9.35 -13.77 4.01
C THR A 75 10.15 -14.45 2.91
N LYS A 76 9.80 -14.23 1.64
CA LYS A 76 10.55 -14.77 0.49
C LYS A 76 10.51 -13.80 -0.70
N THR A 77 11.68 -13.50 -1.24
CA THR A 77 11.84 -12.83 -2.53
C THR A 77 12.44 -13.81 -3.54
N PRO A 78 12.07 -13.75 -4.83
CA PRO A 78 12.76 -14.53 -5.84
C PRO A 78 14.24 -14.10 -5.92
N PRO A 79 15.17 -15.02 -6.20
CA PRO A 79 16.59 -14.68 -6.33
C PRO A 79 16.80 -13.61 -7.42
N ASN A 80 17.83 -12.77 -7.26
CA ASN A 80 18.19 -11.69 -8.18
C ASN A 80 17.06 -10.65 -8.44
N THR A 81 16.13 -10.50 -7.51
CA THR A 81 15.01 -9.57 -7.63
C THR A 81 15.09 -8.52 -6.54
N ASP A 82 15.08 -7.25 -6.92
CA ASP A 82 15.03 -6.14 -5.97
C ASP A 82 13.58 -5.86 -5.59
N SER A 83 13.32 -5.52 -4.33
CA SER A 83 11.99 -5.11 -3.84
C SER A 83 12.00 -3.63 -3.50
N TYR A 84 10.87 -2.96 -3.73
CA TYR A 84 10.73 -1.52 -3.56
C TYR A 84 9.46 -1.23 -2.78
N ILE A 85 9.52 -0.21 -1.93
CA ILE A 85 8.36 0.47 -1.34
C ILE A 85 8.14 1.71 -2.20
N ILE A 86 6.94 1.89 -2.69
CA ILE A 86 6.55 3.06 -3.47
C ILE A 86 5.53 3.83 -2.65
N ILE A 87 5.79 5.12 -2.37
CA ILE A 87 4.89 5.99 -1.61
C ILE A 87 4.20 6.94 -2.59
N ASP A 88 2.87 6.88 -2.62
CA ASP A 88 1.99 7.73 -3.46
C ASP A 88 2.38 7.80 -4.95
N GLY A 89 3.07 6.76 -5.44
CA GLY A 89 3.50 6.65 -6.84
C GLY A 89 4.72 7.48 -7.23
N ASN A 90 5.28 8.29 -6.32
CA ASN A 90 6.35 9.24 -6.65
C ASN A 90 7.68 8.92 -5.99
N GLU A 91 7.67 8.37 -4.77
CA GLU A 91 8.88 8.05 -4.03
C GLU A 91 9.13 6.54 -4.02
N GLU A 92 10.30 6.10 -4.48
CA GLU A 92 10.70 4.68 -4.47
C GLU A 92 11.84 4.45 -3.49
N ILE A 93 11.62 3.60 -2.50
CA ILE A 93 12.62 3.18 -1.50
C ILE A 93 12.97 1.73 -1.76
N LYS A 94 14.23 1.45 -2.07
CA LYS A 94 14.72 0.08 -2.24
C LYS A 94 14.77 -0.63 -0.89
N VAL A 95 14.25 -1.85 -0.84
CA VAL A 95 14.36 -2.74 0.32
C VAL A 95 15.72 -3.43 0.29
N GLU A 96 16.54 -3.18 1.30
CA GLU A 96 17.85 -3.82 1.45
C GLU A 96 17.76 -5.26 1.97
N GLU A 97 18.76 -6.07 1.63
CA GLU A 97 18.89 -7.44 2.12
C GLU A 97 19.10 -7.43 3.64
N GLY A 98 18.13 -7.97 4.38
CA GLY A 98 18.12 -8.01 5.86
C GLY A 98 16.98 -7.21 6.49
N LEU A 99 16.49 -6.16 5.83
CA LEU A 99 15.30 -5.43 6.27
C LEU A 99 14.05 -6.15 5.76
N SER A 100 13.52 -7.06 6.57
CA SER A 100 12.39 -7.90 6.18
C SER A 100 11.04 -7.35 6.61
N THR A 101 10.98 -6.40 7.56
CA THR A 101 9.72 -5.97 8.19
C THR A 101 9.51 -4.47 8.10
N PHE A 102 8.30 -4.07 7.70
CA PHE A 102 7.85 -2.68 7.57
C PHE A 102 6.65 -2.43 8.47
N LYS A 103 6.59 -1.26 9.08
CA LYS A 103 5.48 -0.83 9.91
C LYS A 103 4.81 0.37 9.27
N ILE A 104 3.51 0.26 9.06
CA ILE A 104 2.64 1.29 8.50
C ILE A 104 1.65 1.66 9.59
N GLN A 105 1.53 2.95 9.87
CA GLN A 105 0.58 3.50 10.84
C GLN A 105 0.19 4.90 10.38
N LYS A 106 -0.99 5.36 10.81
CA LYS A 106 -1.44 6.73 10.55
C LYS A 106 -0.36 7.75 10.94
N ALA A 107 -0.07 8.69 10.04
CA ALA A 107 0.84 9.78 10.31
C ALA A 107 0.22 10.76 11.34
N GLN A 108 1.05 11.32 12.23
CA GLN A 108 0.58 12.31 13.22
C GLN A 108 0.17 13.65 12.60
N LYS A 109 0.65 13.94 11.38
CA LYS A 109 0.32 15.14 10.62
C LYS A 109 -0.55 14.75 9.43
N VAL A 110 -1.86 14.99 9.56
CA VAL A 110 -2.82 14.81 8.46
C VAL A 110 -2.77 16.07 7.59
N LEU A 111 -2.67 15.91 6.27
CA LEU A 111 -2.77 17.06 5.38
C LEU A 111 -4.24 17.43 5.20
N ASN A 112 -4.61 18.63 5.66
CA ASN A 112 -5.88 19.25 5.31
C ASN A 112 -5.72 19.92 3.95
N TYR A 113 -6.27 19.30 2.90
CA TYR A 113 -6.43 19.96 1.60
C TYR A 113 -7.86 20.50 1.48
N TYR A 114 -7.96 21.76 1.05
CA TYR A 114 -9.22 22.34 0.59
C TYR A 114 -9.31 22.11 -0.91
N ILE A 115 -10.28 21.30 -1.35
CA ILE A 115 -10.61 21.20 -2.77
C ILE A 115 -11.35 22.49 -3.15
N LEU A 116 -10.70 23.35 -3.93
CA LEU A 116 -11.34 24.54 -4.51
C LEU A 116 -12.15 24.11 -5.74
N TRP A 117 -13.42 23.74 -5.53
CA TRP A 117 -14.41 23.63 -6.60
C TRP A 117 -15.29 24.89 -6.60
N ILE A 118 -15.54 25.43 -7.79
CA ILE A 118 -16.47 26.54 -7.99
C ILE A 118 -17.85 26.14 -7.46
N MET A 119 -18.33 26.94 -6.50
CA MET A 119 -19.68 27.05 -5.94
C MET A 119 -20.27 25.88 -5.11
N THR A 120 -20.39 26.19 -3.81
CA THR A 120 -21.35 25.71 -2.78
C THR A 120 -20.95 24.48 -1.96
N SER A 121 -20.81 24.71 -0.65
CA SER A 121 -20.48 23.79 0.44
C SER A 121 -19.04 23.24 0.48
N ILE A 122 -18.19 23.96 1.20
CA ILE A 122 -16.87 23.52 1.64
C ILE A 122 -17.07 22.46 2.74
N GLN A 123 -16.64 21.23 2.51
CA GLN A 123 -16.40 20.24 3.56
C GLN A 123 -14.91 19.88 3.56
N PRO A 124 -14.21 19.90 4.71
CA PRO A 124 -12.80 19.53 4.79
C PRO A 124 -12.64 18.04 4.48
N VAL A 125 -11.73 17.69 3.56
CA VAL A 125 -11.38 16.29 3.25
C VAL A 125 -10.06 15.96 3.94
N GLU A 126 -10.08 15.06 4.91
CA GLU A 126 -8.88 14.56 5.58
C GLU A 126 -8.15 13.56 4.67
N ILE A 127 -6.94 13.90 4.22
CA ILE A 127 -6.08 12.96 3.49
C ILE A 127 -4.89 12.62 4.38
N SER A 128 -4.90 11.39 4.90
CA SER A 128 -3.69 10.76 5.43
C SER A 128 -2.90 10.19 4.24
N LEU A 129 -1.81 10.83 3.82
CA LEU A 129 -0.90 10.30 2.79
C LEU A 129 -0.09 9.17 3.39
N ILE A 130 -0.42 7.91 3.08
CA ILE A 130 0.53 6.77 3.02
C ILE A 130 -0.05 5.72 2.04
N GLY A 131 0.10 5.92 0.74
CA GLY A 131 -0.06 4.86 -0.24
C GLY A 131 1.25 4.09 -0.36
N VAL A 132 1.46 3.05 0.46
CA VAL A 132 2.64 2.19 0.35
C VAL A 132 2.33 1.02 -0.59
N SER A 133 3.03 0.96 -1.72
CA SER A 133 2.98 -0.10 -2.72
C SER A 133 4.32 -0.84 -2.75
N LEU A 134 4.32 -2.10 -2.33
CA LEU A 134 5.52 -2.94 -2.43
C LEU A 134 5.59 -3.59 -3.82
N ARG A 135 6.62 -3.28 -4.62
CA ARG A 135 6.81 -3.81 -5.98
C ARG A 135 8.19 -4.44 -6.15
N THR A 136 8.27 -5.60 -6.80
CA THR A 136 9.56 -6.19 -7.21
C THR A 136 9.95 -5.79 -8.63
N LYS A 137 11.24 -5.44 -8.84
CA LYS A 137 11.82 -5.17 -10.17
C LYS A 137 12.97 -6.15 -10.46
N ASN A 138 13.01 -6.67 -11.68
CA ASN A 138 14.03 -7.63 -12.13
C ASN A 138 15.32 -6.89 -12.51
N ARG A 139 16.50 -7.39 -12.13
CA ARG A 139 17.81 -6.74 -12.34
C ARG A 139 18.30 -6.64 -13.80
N ARG A 140 17.54 -7.09 -14.81
CA ARG A 140 18.03 -7.23 -16.19
C ARG A 140 17.88 -6.03 -17.13
N ASN A 141 17.36 -4.88 -16.69
CA ASN A 141 17.35 -3.68 -17.52
C ASN A 141 18.35 -2.65 -17.00
N SER A 142 19.63 -2.86 -17.33
CA SER A 142 20.60 -1.78 -17.45
C SER A 142 20.19 -0.85 -18.60
N PRO A 143 20.36 0.48 -18.47
CA PRO A 143 20.25 1.35 -19.63
C PRO A 143 21.40 1.01 -20.58
N LEU A 144 21.06 0.61 -21.81
CA LEU A 144 22.01 0.58 -22.91
C LEU A 144 22.42 2.03 -23.18
N SER A 145 23.66 2.34 -22.85
CA SER A 145 24.38 3.50 -23.37
C SER A 145 24.63 3.31 -24.86
N VAL A 146 23.97 4.09 -25.71
CA VAL A 146 24.50 4.64 -26.98
C VAL A 146 23.89 6.02 -27.15
#